data_AF-A0A2E1QK64-F1
#
_entry.id   AF-A0A2E1QK64-F1
#
_cell.length_a   1.000
_cell.length_b   1.000
_cell.length_c   1.000
_cell.angle_alpha   90.00
_cell.angle_beta   90.00
_cell.angle_gamma   90.00
#
_symmetry.space_group_name_H-M   'P 1'
#
loop_
_entity.id
_entity.type
_entity.pdbx_description
1 polymer ?
#
loop_
_entity_poly.entity_id
_entity_poly.type
_entity_poly.pdbx_seq_one_letter_code
_entity_poly.pdbx_strand_id
1 'polypeptide(L)'
;MKSIFFYLLLITLFFSQGCEKKQVVDIYESEEYKTLTQKDINSGEAIWAIACFRCHMYGTNGAVLLDEKTYWDEAASKGIDKLFESVWEGIQGENGVMPAKGFCNLCSEDEIRKSVFYIFHLAKKVQASNEQKASS
;
A
#
# COMPACT_ATOMS: atom_id res chain seq x y z
N MET A 1 15.18 -53.75 3.71
CA MET A 1 14.41 -53.38 2.49
C MET A 1 12.95 -52.98 2.76
N LYS A 2 12.62 -52.38 3.92
CA LYS A 2 11.26 -51.83 4.20
C LYS A 2 11.26 -50.30 4.41
N SER A 3 12.39 -49.69 4.78
CA SER A 3 12.47 -48.23 5.02
C SER A 3 12.66 -47.37 3.77
N ILE A 4 13.07 -47.94 2.63
CA ILE A 4 13.22 -47.18 1.37
C ILE A 4 11.86 -46.90 0.72
N PHE A 5 10.91 -47.84 0.85
CA PHE A 5 9.55 -47.66 0.34
C PHE A 5 8.75 -46.61 1.12
N PHE A 6 9.07 -46.39 2.40
CA PHE A 6 8.43 -45.35 3.21
C PHE A 6 8.92 -43.95 2.83
N TYR A 7 10.20 -43.81 2.46
CA TYR A 7 10.76 -42.55 1.96
C TYR A 7 10.31 -42.21 0.54
N LEU A 8 10.10 -43.21 -0.32
CA LEU A 8 9.55 -43.01 -1.67
C LEU A 8 8.06 -42.59 -1.66
N LEU A 9 7.31 -42.91 -0.59
CA LEU A 9 5.92 -42.46 -0.41
C LEU A 9 5.81 -41.05 0.22
N LEU A 10 6.87 -40.60 0.91
CA LEU A 10 6.92 -39.28 1.57
C LEU A 10 7.44 -38.16 0.65
N ILE A 11 8.24 -38.49 -0.37
CA ILE A 11 8.81 -37.49 -1.30
C ILE A 11 7.76 -36.97 -2.32
N THR A 12 6.70 -37.74 -2.60
CA THR A 12 5.64 -37.32 -3.54
C THR A 12 4.58 -36.40 -2.93
N LEU A 13 4.57 -36.22 -1.61
CA LEU A 13 3.62 -35.33 -0.91
C LEU A 13 4.11 -33.88 -0.75
N PHE A 14 5.36 -33.59 -1.12
CA PHE A 14 5.93 -32.24 -1.00
C PHE A 14 5.74 -31.36 -2.26
N PHE A 15 5.19 -31.91 -3.34
CA PHE A 15 5.03 -31.25 -4.64
C PHE A 15 3.62 -30.65 -4.88
N SER A 16 2.81 -30.46 -3.84
CA SER A 16 1.46 -29.86 -3.97
C SER A 16 1.37 -28.39 -3.59
N GLN A 17 2.49 -27.69 -3.30
CA GLN A 17 2.48 -26.23 -3.10
C GLN A 17 2.64 -25.49 -4.43
N GLY A 18 1.85 -25.88 -5.43
CA GLY A 18 1.63 -25.08 -6.64
C GLY A 18 0.45 -24.15 -6.40
N CYS A 19 0.69 -22.84 -6.55
CA CYS A 19 -0.23 -21.71 -6.33
C CYS A 19 -0.44 -21.28 -4.86
N GLU A 20 0.57 -20.65 -4.27
CA GLU A 20 0.35 -19.69 -3.18
C GLU A 20 -0.39 -18.47 -3.77
N LYS A 21 -1.71 -18.38 -3.56
CA LYS A 21 -2.45 -17.15 -3.85
C LYS A 21 -1.83 -16.04 -3.01
N LYS A 22 -1.27 -15.00 -3.63
CA LYS A 22 -0.71 -13.83 -2.93
C LYS A 22 -1.75 -13.31 -1.94
N GLN A 23 -1.47 -13.48 -0.65
CA GLN A 23 -2.40 -13.11 0.43
C GLN A 23 -2.60 -11.59 0.41
N VAL A 24 -3.87 -11.15 0.49
CA VAL A 24 -4.18 -9.74 0.73
C VAL A 24 -3.84 -9.44 2.19
N VAL A 25 -2.79 -8.66 2.39
CA VAL A 25 -2.32 -8.24 3.72
C VAL A 25 -2.54 -6.75 3.85
N ASP A 26 -3.04 -6.34 5.01
CA ASP A 26 -3.19 -4.92 5.37
C ASP A 26 -1.85 -4.19 5.20
N ILE A 27 -1.86 -2.98 4.64
CA ILE A 27 -0.62 -2.22 4.41
C ILE A 27 0.21 -2.08 5.69
N TYR A 28 -0.40 -1.69 6.81
CA TYR A 28 0.33 -1.45 8.06
C TYR A 28 0.93 -2.73 8.64
N GLU A 29 0.33 -3.88 8.29
CA GLU A 29 0.80 -5.19 8.72
C GLU A 29 1.71 -5.90 7.72
N SER A 30 1.83 -5.38 6.50
CA SER A 30 2.65 -5.98 5.44
C SER A 30 4.15 -5.87 5.74
N GLU A 31 4.88 -6.96 5.43
CA GLU A 31 6.35 -6.97 5.56
C GLU A 31 7.01 -5.92 4.65
N GLU A 32 6.46 -5.69 3.46
CA GLU A 32 6.95 -4.67 2.54
C GLU A 32 6.90 -3.26 3.16
N TYR A 33 5.78 -2.90 3.80
CA TYR A 33 5.66 -1.62 4.50
C TYR A 33 6.56 -1.53 5.74
N LYS A 34 6.58 -2.59 6.56
CA LYS A 34 7.37 -2.64 7.80
C LYS A 34 8.88 -2.56 7.56
N THR A 35 9.33 -2.98 6.38
CA THR A 35 10.76 -3.02 6.01
C THR A 35 11.20 -1.89 5.07
N LEU A 36 10.34 -0.89 4.82
CA LEU A 36 10.71 0.30 4.03
C LEU A 36 11.96 0.97 4.61
N THR A 37 12.96 1.16 3.76
CA THR A 37 14.15 1.90 4.15
C THR A 37 13.89 3.40 4.12
N GLN A 38 14.77 4.19 4.74
CA GLN A 38 14.71 5.65 4.62
C GLN A 38 14.77 6.12 3.16
N LYS A 39 15.51 5.40 2.30
CA LYS A 39 15.57 5.71 0.87
C LYS A 39 14.22 5.51 0.20
N ASP A 40 13.49 4.45 0.56
CA ASP A 40 12.16 4.17 0.00
C ASP A 40 11.15 5.23 0.44
N ILE A 41 11.19 5.62 1.72
CA ILE A 41 10.37 6.72 2.26
C ILE A 41 10.68 8.03 1.53
N ASN A 42 11.95 8.39 1.36
CA ASN A 42 12.33 9.62 0.64
C ASN A 42 11.89 9.59 -0.83
N SER A 43 11.99 8.42 -1.48
CA SER A 43 11.54 8.25 -2.86
C SER A 43 10.03 8.43 -2.98
N GLY A 44 9.25 7.83 -2.08
CA GLY A 44 7.81 7.97 -2.05
C GLY A 44 7.37 9.39 -1.70
N GLU A 45 8.06 10.05 -0.77
CA GLU A 45 7.83 11.45 -0.42
C GLU A 45 8.04 12.38 -1.62
N ALA A 46 9.11 12.17 -2.39
CA ALA A 46 9.40 12.99 -3.56
C ALA A 46 8.25 12.94 -4.59
N ILE A 47 7.72 11.75 -4.87
CA ILE A 47 6.58 11.59 -5.77
C ILE A 47 5.31 12.20 -5.19
N TRP A 48 5.04 11.95 -3.91
CA TRP A 48 3.90 12.55 -3.22
C TRP A 48 3.94 14.07 -3.31
N ALA A 49 5.09 14.70 -3.07
CA ALA A 49 5.24 16.15 -3.05
C ALA A 49 4.96 16.77 -4.42
N ILE A 50 5.41 16.15 -5.50
CA ILE A 50 5.25 16.72 -6.85
C ILE A 50 3.86 16.45 -7.47
N ALA A 51 3.23 15.32 -7.11
CA ALA A 51 2.03 14.82 -7.76
C ALA A 51 0.81 14.71 -6.81
N CYS A 52 0.93 13.94 -5.74
CA CYS A 52 -0.21 13.51 -4.92
C CYS A 52 -0.67 14.58 -3.89
N PHE A 53 0.27 15.36 -3.36
CA PHE A 53 0.08 16.34 -2.29
C PHE A 53 -1.04 17.33 -2.61
N ARG A 54 -1.08 17.81 -3.86
CA ARG A 54 -2.00 18.85 -4.33
C ARG A 54 -3.46 18.53 -4.04
N CYS A 55 -3.82 17.24 -4.08
CA CYS A 55 -5.18 16.79 -3.82
C CYS A 55 -5.33 16.24 -2.40
N HIS A 56 -4.47 15.32 -1.98
CA HIS A 56 -4.65 14.60 -0.70
C HIS A 56 -4.34 15.41 0.56
N MET A 57 -3.61 16.52 0.45
CA MET A 57 -3.41 17.40 1.61
C MET A 57 -4.63 18.29 1.89
N TYR A 58 -5.35 18.68 0.84
CA TYR A 58 -6.40 19.71 0.93
C TYR A 58 -7.79 19.21 0.55
N GLY A 59 -7.93 17.92 0.22
CA GLY A 59 -9.18 17.32 -0.21
C GLY A 59 -9.67 17.84 -1.57
N THR A 60 -8.76 18.37 -2.38
CA THR A 60 -9.13 18.99 -3.66
C THR A 60 -9.69 17.93 -4.61
N ASN A 61 -10.75 18.27 -5.34
CA ASN A 61 -11.47 17.37 -6.25
C ASN A 61 -11.98 16.09 -5.57
N GLY A 62 -12.33 16.15 -4.29
CA GLY A 62 -12.87 15.01 -3.54
C GLY A 62 -11.84 13.96 -3.12
N ALA A 63 -10.55 14.30 -3.19
CA ALA A 63 -9.50 13.44 -2.64
C ALA A 63 -9.66 13.30 -1.11
N VAL A 64 -9.30 12.15 -0.59
CA VAL A 64 -9.40 11.90 0.85
C VAL A 64 -8.23 12.56 1.59
N LEU A 65 -8.57 13.30 2.65
CA LEU A 65 -7.63 13.98 3.55
C LEU A 65 -6.91 12.98 4.45
N LEU A 66 -5.69 13.32 4.88
CA LEU A 66 -4.80 12.44 5.65
C LEU A 66 -5.32 12.10 7.07
N ASP A 67 -6.19 12.92 7.64
CA ASP A 67 -6.76 12.76 8.98
C ASP A 67 -8.06 11.93 8.99
N GLU A 68 -8.59 11.54 7.83
CA GLU A 68 -9.77 10.67 7.69
C GLU A 68 -9.46 9.20 8.04
N LYS A 69 -9.18 8.94 9.32
CA LYS A 69 -8.65 7.67 9.83
C LYS A 69 -9.46 6.45 9.37
N THR A 70 -10.79 6.51 9.47
CA THR A 70 -11.68 5.40 9.08
C THR A 70 -11.46 5.00 7.62
N TYR A 71 -11.32 5.97 6.72
CA TYR A 71 -11.06 5.68 5.30
C TYR A 71 -9.68 5.03 5.12
N TRP A 72 -8.64 5.58 5.75
CA TRP A 72 -7.27 5.06 5.59
C TRP A 72 -7.13 3.64 6.14
N ASP A 73 -7.80 3.32 7.25
CA ASP A 73 -7.84 1.96 7.80
C ASP A 73 -8.56 0.99 6.85
N GLU A 74 -9.70 1.38 6.29
CA GLU A 74 -10.41 0.54 5.30
C GLU A 74 -9.58 0.37 4.02
N ALA A 75 -8.96 1.44 3.53
CA ALA A 75 -8.09 1.40 2.36
C ALA A 75 -6.90 0.47 2.61
N ALA A 76 -6.23 0.57 3.76
CA ALA A 76 -5.10 -0.29 4.12
C ALA A 76 -5.45 -1.77 4.04
N SER A 77 -6.66 -2.15 4.47
CA SER A 77 -7.14 -3.55 4.44
C SER A 77 -7.28 -4.14 3.04
N LYS A 78 -7.39 -3.30 2.00
CA LYS A 78 -7.44 -3.73 0.58
C LYS A 78 -6.07 -4.20 0.08
N GLY A 79 -5.00 -3.87 0.80
CA GLY A 79 -3.63 -4.24 0.49
C GLY A 79 -3.01 -3.41 -0.64
N ILE A 80 -1.68 -3.42 -0.67
CA ILE A 80 -0.90 -2.54 -1.54
C ILE A 80 -1.16 -2.75 -3.03
N ASP A 81 -1.35 -3.98 -3.50
CA ASP A 81 -1.49 -4.24 -4.94
C ASP A 81 -2.76 -3.60 -5.50
N LYS A 82 -3.87 -3.70 -4.76
CA LYS A 82 -5.14 -3.13 -5.20
C LYS A 82 -5.11 -1.60 -5.19
N LEU A 83 -4.46 -1.04 -4.19
CA LEU A 83 -4.30 0.41 -4.07
C LEU A 83 -3.36 0.95 -5.15
N PHE A 84 -2.23 0.28 -5.38
CA PHE A 84 -1.32 0.60 -6.48
C PHE A 84 -2.04 0.56 -7.83
N GLU A 85 -2.80 -0.50 -8.14
CA GLU A 85 -3.57 -0.61 -9.38
C GLU A 85 -4.54 0.57 -9.53
N SER A 86 -5.24 0.94 -8.46
CA SER A 86 -6.18 2.06 -8.45
C SER A 86 -5.47 3.40 -8.73
N VAL A 87 -4.26 3.59 -8.21
CA VAL A 87 -3.44 4.78 -8.50
C VAL A 87 -2.91 4.73 -9.92
N TRP A 88 -2.42 3.57 -10.37
CA TRP A 88 -1.77 3.39 -11.66
C TRP A 88 -2.74 3.65 -12.82
N GLU A 89 -3.91 3.02 -12.77
CA GLU A 89 -4.97 3.16 -13.78
C GLU A 89 -5.83 4.41 -13.57
N GLY A 90 -5.87 4.93 -12.34
CA GLY A 90 -6.83 5.94 -11.93
C GLY A 90 -8.18 5.33 -11.56
N ILE A 91 -8.97 6.06 -10.78
CA ILE A 91 -10.26 5.58 -10.29
C ILE A 91 -11.27 6.73 -10.17
N GLN A 92 -12.50 6.48 -10.60
CA GLN A 92 -13.65 7.30 -10.28
C GLN A 92 -14.17 6.89 -8.90
N GLY A 93 -14.05 7.79 -7.93
CA GLY A 93 -14.69 7.66 -6.63
C GLY A 93 -16.06 8.32 -6.60
N GLU A 94 -16.77 8.13 -5.50
CA GLU A 94 -18.09 8.76 -5.26
C GLU A 94 -17.98 10.29 -5.23
N ASN A 95 -16.90 10.80 -4.64
CA ASN A 95 -16.73 12.23 -4.38
C ASN A 95 -15.81 12.94 -5.39
N GLY A 96 -15.20 12.20 -6.31
CA GLY A 96 -14.13 12.76 -7.14
C GLY A 96 -13.42 11.76 -8.04
N VAL A 97 -12.41 12.23 -8.76
CA VAL A 97 -11.61 11.43 -9.69
C VAL A 97 -10.16 11.43 -9.25
N MET A 98 -9.59 10.25 -9.04
CA MET A 98 -8.15 10.07 -8.95
C MET A 98 -7.61 9.81 -10.36
N PRO A 99 -6.80 10.72 -10.93
CA PRO A 99 -6.26 10.54 -12.26
C PRO A 99 -5.24 9.40 -12.30
N ALA A 100 -5.10 8.77 -13.47
CA ALA A 100 -4.09 7.74 -13.70
C ALA A 100 -2.69 8.24 -13.29
N LYS A 101 -1.96 7.38 -12.58
CA LYS A 101 -0.63 7.64 -12.02
C LYS A 101 -0.56 8.85 -11.08
N GLY A 102 -1.69 9.33 -10.58
CA GLY A 102 -1.76 10.60 -9.82
C GLY A 102 -1.24 11.80 -10.62
N PHE A 103 -1.35 11.77 -11.96
CA PHE A 103 -0.71 12.69 -12.91
C PHE A 103 0.83 12.64 -13.01
N CYS A 104 1.52 11.69 -12.36
CA CYS A 104 2.94 11.48 -12.59
C CYS A 104 3.18 10.59 -13.81
N ASN A 105 3.08 11.16 -15.02
CA ASN A 105 3.20 10.42 -16.28
C ASN A 105 4.61 9.82 -16.52
N LEU A 106 5.64 10.34 -15.85
CA LEU A 106 7.03 9.89 -15.97
C LEU A 106 7.48 9.00 -14.80
N CYS A 107 6.64 8.78 -13.79
CA CYS A 107 6.98 7.90 -12.68
C CYS A 107 6.92 6.43 -13.10
N SER A 108 7.88 5.66 -12.61
CA SER A 108 7.87 4.21 -12.66
C SER A 108 6.84 3.59 -11.70
N GLU A 109 6.52 2.32 -11.90
CA GLU A 109 5.63 1.57 -11.00
C GLU A 109 6.18 1.51 -9.57
N ASP A 110 7.49 1.30 -9.43
CA ASP A 110 8.18 1.25 -8.13
C ASP A 110 8.09 2.60 -7.39
N GLU A 111 8.31 3.71 -8.09
CA GLU A 111 8.18 5.05 -7.53
C GLU A 111 6.75 5.36 -7.07
N ILE A 112 5.74 4.98 -7.87
CA ILE A 112 4.33 5.16 -7.49
C ILE A 112 3.97 4.24 -6.31
N ARG A 113 4.40 2.98 -6.31
CA ARG A 113 4.15 2.05 -5.21
C ARG A 113 4.74 2.57 -3.89
N LYS A 114 5.97 3.10 -3.93
CA LYS A 114 6.59 3.78 -2.78
C LYS A 114 5.84 5.03 -2.36
N SER A 115 5.33 5.81 -3.32
CA SER A 115 4.47 6.96 -3.01
C SER A 115 3.15 6.55 -2.35
N VAL A 116 2.57 5.42 -2.75
CA VAL A 116 1.38 4.85 -2.10
C VAL A 116 1.74 4.48 -0.66
N PHE A 117 2.82 3.73 -0.42
CA PHE A 117 3.24 3.46 0.96
C PHE A 117 3.53 4.74 1.77
N TYR A 118 4.15 5.74 1.15
CA TYR A 118 4.47 7.00 1.80
C TYR A 118 3.20 7.73 2.27
N ILE A 119 2.12 7.76 1.47
CA ILE A 119 0.90 8.44 1.89
C ILE A 119 0.24 7.73 3.10
N PHE A 120 0.30 6.40 3.18
CA PHE A 120 -0.12 5.65 4.38
C PHE A 120 0.76 5.95 5.60
N HIS A 121 2.09 6.03 5.40
CA HIS A 121 3.02 6.45 6.44
C HIS A 121 2.72 7.87 6.95
N LEU A 122 2.44 8.81 6.05
CA LEU A 122 2.11 10.18 6.39
C LEU A 122 0.75 10.29 7.09
N ALA A 123 -0.28 9.61 6.59
CA ALA A 123 -1.62 9.58 7.20
C ALA A 123 -1.55 9.10 8.66
N LYS A 124 -0.87 7.97 8.92
CA LYS A 124 -0.66 7.45 10.27
C LYS A 124 0.02 8.46 11.19
N LYS A 125 1.02 9.22 10.69
CA LYS A 125 1.70 10.28 11.45
C LYS A 125 0.81 11.48 11.74
N VAL A 126 0.02 11.93 10.77
CA VAL A 126 -0.92 13.05 10.94
C VAL A 126 -1.98 12.70 11.99
N GLN A 127 -2.56 11.51 11.88
CA GLN A 127 -3.59 11.02 12.82
C GLN A 127 -3.05 10.91 14.25
N ALA A 128 -1.88 10.29 14.44
CA ALA A 128 -1.24 10.21 15.75
C ALA A 128 -0.90 11.59 16.33
N SER A 129 -0.48 12.55 15.49
CA SER A 129 -0.23 13.92 15.91
C SER A 129 -1.51 14.64 16.37
N ASN A 130 -2.63 14.40 15.69
CA ASN A 130 -3.92 14.98 16.04
C ASN A 130 -4.49 14.40 17.34
N GLU A 131 -4.35 13.09 17.55
CA GLU A 131 -4.73 12.42 18.80
C GLU A 131 -3.95 12.97 20.01
N GLN A 132 -2.65 13.21 19.83
CA GLN A 132 -1.80 13.81 20.86
C GLN A 132 -2.25 15.24 21.20
N LYS A 133 -2.54 16.06 20.19
CA LYS A 133 -3.04 17.44 20.38
C LYS A 133 -4.42 17.49 21.03
N ALA A 134 -5.29 16.53 20.75
CA ALA A 134 -6.62 16.44 21.38
C ALA A 134 -6.55 16.02 22.86
N SER A 135 -5.43 15.44 23.28
CA SER A 135 -5.18 14.98 24.65
C SER A 135 -4.40 15.98 25.51
N SER A 136 -3.96 17.11 24.93
CA SER A 136 -3.21 18.20 25.57
C SER A 136 -4.07 19.42 25.80
#